data_AF-A0A5D3Y7M0-F1
#
_entry.id   AF-A0A5D3Y7M0-F1
#
_cell.length_a   1.000
_cell.length_b   1.000
_cell.length_c   1.000
_cell.angle_alpha   90.00
_cell.angle_beta   90.00
_cell.angle_gamma   90.00
#
_symmetry.space_group_name_H-M   'P 1'
#
loop_
_entity.id
_entity.type
_entity.pdbx_description
1 polymer ?
#
loop_
_entity_poly.entity_id
_entity_poly.type
_entity_poly.pdbx_seq_one_letter_code
_entity_poly.pdbx_strand_id
1 'polypeptide(L)'
;MVEYHLEDIDENSFRADFKWHAPRPLLLNAITLHATQAVIDFACYIAPEDSDPIVEGLRELQKRARLLSRLHEEFLILKLRDI
;
A
#
# COMPACT_ATOMS: atom_id res chain seq x y z
N MET A 1 -2.48 -1.24 11.19
CA MET A 1 -1.60 -0.07 11.45
C MET A 1 -2.18 0.68 12.62
N VAL A 2 -1.38 1.04 13.61
CA VAL A 2 -1.84 1.87 14.73
C VAL A 2 -1.92 3.31 14.21
N GLU A 3 -3.12 3.89 14.20
CA GLU A 3 -3.29 5.32 13.89
C GLU A 3 -3.57 6.09 15.19
N TYR A 4 -3.00 7.29 15.25
CA TYR A 4 -3.16 8.22 16.35
C TYR A 4 -4.38 9.10 16.08
N HIS A 5 -5.35 9.05 16.99
CA HIS A 5 -6.52 9.93 16.94
C HIS A 5 -6.50 10.85 18.14
N LEU A 6 -6.81 12.12 17.90
CA LEU A 6 -7.11 13.08 18.95
C LEU A 6 -8.63 13.07 19.11
N GLU A 7 -9.12 12.46 20.18
CA GLU A 7 -10.52 12.59 20.55
C GLU A 7 -10.70 13.87 21.37
N ASP A 8 -11.65 14.71 20.93
CA ASP A 8 -12.06 15.92 21.64
C ASP A 8 -12.80 15.50 22.91
N ILE A 9 -12.31 15.92 24.07
CA ILE A 9 -12.94 15.60 25.35
C ILE A 9 -13.75 16.81 25.88
N ASP A 10 -13.28 18.04 25.61
CA ASP A 10 -13.86 19.32 26.03
C ASP A 10 -13.26 20.51 25.24
N GLU A 11 -13.65 21.77 25.56
CA GLU A 11 -13.31 22.99 24.79
C GLU A 11 -11.82 23.29 24.63
N ASN A 12 -10.90 22.56 25.26
CA ASN A 12 -9.45 22.78 25.10
C ASN A 12 -8.56 21.56 25.43
N SER A 13 -9.10 20.34 25.50
CA SER A 13 -8.29 19.15 25.76
C SER A 13 -8.58 18.00 24.81
N PHE A 14 -7.49 17.34 24.40
CA PHE A 14 -7.54 16.18 23.53
C PHE A 14 -6.99 14.95 24.25
N ARG A 15 -7.65 13.81 24.05
CA ARG A 15 -7.10 12.50 24.44
C ARG A 15 -6.41 11.87 23.25
N ALA A 16 -5.20 11.37 23.47
CA ALA A 16 -4.60 10.42 22.55
C ALA A 16 -5.32 9.08 22.68
N ASP A 17 -5.99 8.65 21.61
CA ASP A 17 -6.47 7.27 21.48
C ASP A 17 -5.74 6.57 20.34
N PHE A 18 -5.32 5.34 20.61
CA PHE A 18 -4.59 4.50 19.67
C PHE A 18 -5.52 3.41 19.19
N LYS A 19 -5.93 3.51 17.92
CA LYS A 19 -6.82 2.54 17.30
C LYS A 19 -6.09 1.73 16.26
N TRP A 20 -6.38 0.44 16.25
CA TRP A 20 -5.92 -0.45 15.19
C TRP A 20 -6.81 -0.27 13.96
N HIS A 21 -6.25 0.27 12.89
CA HIS A 21 -6.94 0.38 11.62
C HIS A 21 -6.40 -0.62 10.61
N ALA A 22 -7.29 -1.03 9.69
CA ALA A 22 -6.85 -1.63 8.43
C ALA A 22 -5.86 -0.65 7.77
N PRO A 23 -4.66 -1.11 7.37
CA PRO A 23 -3.69 -0.24 6.73
C PRO A 23 -4.28 0.40 5.48
N ARG A 24 -4.02 1.69 5.30
CA ARG A 24 -4.53 2.46 4.16
C ARG A 24 -4.13 1.77 2.85
N PRO A 25 -5.02 1.70 1.84
CA PRO A 25 -4.71 1.04 0.56
C PRO A 25 -3.42 1.54 -0.09
N LEU A 26 -3.15 2.85 -0.01
CA LEU A 26 -1.90 3.46 -0.48
C LEU A 26 -0.65 2.88 0.20
N LEU A 27 -0.70 2.65 1.51
CA LEU A 27 0.41 2.07 2.26
C LEU A 27 0.62 0.60 1.89
N LEU A 28 -0.46 -0.17 1.75
CA LEU A 28 -0.39 -1.56 1.29
C LEU A 28 0.21 -1.66 -0.12
N ASN A 29 -0.15 -0.73 -1.01
CA ASN A 29 0.41 -0.66 -2.35
C ASN A 29 1.91 -0.33 -2.31
N ALA A 30 2.32 0.66 -1.52
CA ALA A 30 3.73 1.01 -1.34
C ALA A 30 4.55 -0.18 -0.81
N ILE A 31 4.07 -0.84 0.25
CA ILE A 31 4.71 -2.04 0.81
C ILE A 31 4.84 -3.12 -0.27
N THR A 32 3.76 -3.37 -1.02
CA THR A 32 3.78 -4.38 -2.10
C THR A 32 4.84 -4.04 -3.14
N LEU A 33 4.89 -2.82 -3.64
CA LEU A 33 5.84 -2.42 -4.68
C LEU A 33 7.29 -2.53 -4.20
N HIS A 34 7.59 -2.06 -3.00
CA HIS A 34 8.94 -2.09 -2.44
C HIS A 34 9.39 -3.51 -2.08
N ALA A 35 8.53 -4.29 -1.42
CA ALA A 35 8.86 -5.67 -1.09
C ALA A 35 9.08 -6.52 -2.34
N THR A 36 8.22 -6.35 -3.35
CA THR A 36 8.36 -7.06 -4.62
C THR A 36 9.65 -6.68 -5.34
N GLN A 37 10.03 -5.40 -5.31
CA GLN A 37 11.29 -4.94 -5.89
C GLN A 37 12.50 -5.55 -5.17
N ALA A 38 12.50 -5.56 -3.85
CA ALA A 38 13.59 -6.15 -3.07
C ALA A 38 13.79 -7.65 -3.37
N VAL A 39 12.68 -8.39 -3.56
CA VAL A 39 12.75 -9.81 -3.94
C VAL A 39 13.29 -9.99 -5.36
N ILE A 40 12.90 -9.13 -6.30
CA ILE A 40 13.46 -9.12 -7.67
C ILE A 40 14.98 -8.90 -7.60
N ASP A 41 15.42 -7.87 -6.89
CA ASP A 41 16.84 -7.52 -6.77
C ASP A 41 17.65 -8.67 -6.15
N PHE A 42 17.09 -9.30 -5.11
CA PHE A 42 17.69 -10.46 -4.47
C PHE A 42 17.76 -11.69 -5.40
N ALA A 43 16.69 -11.98 -6.16
CA ALA A 43 16.64 -13.09 -7.09
C ALA A 43 17.67 -12.93 -8.23
N CYS A 44 17.76 -11.72 -8.81
CA CYS A 44 18.75 -11.42 -9.83
C CYS A 44 20.18 -11.48 -9.29
N TYR A 45 20.39 -11.16 -8.02
CA TYR A 45 21.71 -11.25 -7.39
C TYR A 45 22.15 -12.71 -7.17
N ILE A 46 21.27 -13.57 -6.65
CA ILE A 46 21.63 -14.94 -6.25
C ILE A 46 21.61 -15.94 -7.42
N ALA A 47 20.75 -15.73 -8.41
CA ALA A 47 20.53 -16.66 -9.52
C ALA A 47 20.25 -15.90 -10.83
N PRO A 48 21.22 -15.15 -11.38
CA PRO A 48 21.00 -14.28 -12.53
C PRO A 48 20.48 -15.02 -13.77
N GLU A 49 20.92 -16.26 -14.01
CA GLU A 49 20.53 -17.05 -15.19
C GLU A 49 19.16 -17.74 -15.05
N ASP A 50 18.71 -17.97 -13.82
CA ASP A 50 17.47 -18.72 -13.53
C ASP A 50 16.34 -17.84 -12.97
N SER A 51 16.61 -16.56 -12.70
CA SER A 51 15.66 -15.66 -12.03
C SER A 51 14.51 -15.16 -12.93
N ASP A 52 14.61 -15.32 -14.25
CA ASP A 52 13.64 -14.75 -15.21
C ASP A 52 12.17 -15.11 -14.89
N PRO A 53 11.80 -16.37 -14.59
CA PRO A 53 10.40 -16.71 -14.33
C PRO A 53 9.82 -16.03 -13.08
N ILE A 54 10.61 -15.94 -12.00
CA ILE A 54 10.16 -15.30 -10.76
C ILE A 54 10.13 -13.77 -10.93
N VAL A 55 11.11 -13.20 -11.63
CA VAL A 55 11.16 -11.77 -11.95
C VAL A 55 9.95 -11.35 -12.78
N GLU A 56 9.57 -12.13 -13.79
CA GLU A 56 8.41 -11.83 -14.61
C GLU A 56 7.11 -11.87 -13.80
N GLY A 57 6.90 -12.88 -12.96
CA GLY A 57 5.74 -12.96 -12.07
C GLY A 57 5.66 -11.79 -11.09
N LEU A 58 6.79 -11.39 -10.50
CA LEU A 58 6.86 -10.27 -9.56
C LEU A 58 6.65 -8.91 -10.26
N ARG A 59 7.16 -8.73 -11.48
CA ARG A 59 6.87 -7.53 -12.29
C ARG A 59 5.40 -7.44 -12.65
N GLU A 60 4.76 -8.55 -12.98
CA GLU A 60 3.32 -8.59 -13.23
C GLU A 60 2.52 -8.24 -11.97
N LEU A 61 2.93 -8.74 -10.80
CA LEU A 61 2.33 -8.34 -9.53
C LEU A 61 2.44 -6.83 -9.29
N GLN A 62 3.62 -6.22 -9.53
CA GLN A 62 3.78 -4.77 -9.42
C GLN A 62 2.85 -3.99 -10.38
N LYS A 63 2.65 -4.48 -11.61
CA LYS A 63 1.70 -3.86 -12.56
C LYS A 63 0.27 -3.91 -12.02
N ARG A 64 -0.17 -5.06 -11.50
CA ARG A 64 -1.51 -5.23 -10.93
C ARG A 64 -1.73 -4.36 -9.69
N ALA A 65 -0.72 -4.24 -8.82
CA ALA A 65 -0.78 -3.38 -7.65
C ALA A 65 -0.96 -1.89 -8.04
N ARG A 66 -0.20 -1.41 -9.03
CA ARG A 66 -0.37 -0.05 -9.58
C ARG A 66 -1.75 0.17 -10.20
N LEU A 67 -2.24 -0.81 -10.98
CA LEU A 67 -3.57 -0.74 -11.58
C LEU A 67 -4.67 -0.66 -10.51
N LEU A 68 -4.59 -1.50 -9.48
CA LEU A 68 -5.55 -1.48 -8.37
C LEU A 68 -5.59 -0.11 -7.67
N SER A 69 -4.43 0.47 -7.40
CA SER A 69 -4.33 1.80 -6.79
C SER A 69 -5.02 2.87 -7.64
N ARG A 70 -4.75 2.86 -8.96
CA ARG A 70 -5.37 3.81 -9.89
C ARG A 70 -6.90 3.64 -9.95
N LEU A 71 -7.39 2.40 -10.09
CA LEU A 71 -8.82 2.13 -10.13
C LEU A 71 -9.52 2.52 -8.82
N HIS A 72 -8.84 2.33 -7.69
CA HIS A 72 -9.35 2.76 -6.39
C HIS A 72 -9.46 4.29 -6.29
N GLU A 73 -8.44 5.03 -6.74
CA GLU A 73 -8.49 6.50 -6.81
C GLU A 73 -9.60 7.00 -7.74
N GLU A 74 -9.73 6.41 -8.93
CA GLU A 74 -10.82 6.73 -9.88
C GLU A 74 -12.20 6.48 -9.26
N PHE A 75 -12.38 5.37 -8.53
CA PHE A 75 -13.61 5.06 -7.81
C PHE A 75 -13.92 6.09 -6.72
N LEU A 76 -12.92 6.49 -5.93
CA LEU A 76 -13.11 7.50 -4.88
C LEU A 76 -13.49 8.87 -5.47
N ILE A 77 -12.86 9.28 -6.58
CA ILE A 77 -13.19 10.52 -7.28
C ILE A 77 -14.65 10.51 -7.74
N LEU A 78 -15.11 9.40 -8.33
CA LEU A 78 -16.50 9.26 -8.77
C LEU A 78 -17.46 9.33 -7.57
N LYS A 79 -17.17 8.63 -6.48
CA LYS A 79 -18.00 8.64 -5.27
C LYS A 79 -18.07 9.99 -4.58
N LEU A 80 -16.97 10.74 -4.55
CA LEU A 80 -16.94 12.09 -3.98
C LEU A 80 -17.68 13.12 -4.85
N ARG A 81 -17.87 12.82 -6.15
CA ARG A 81 -18.61 13.69 -7.07
C ARG A 81 -20.14 13.55 -6.95
N ASP A 82 -20.60 12.42 -6.38
CA ASP A 82 -22.00 12.10 -6.15
C ASP A 82 -22.51 12.57 -4.78
N ILE A 83 -21.65 13.19 -3.95
CA ILE A 83 -21.95 13.73 -2.61
C ILE A 83 -21.95 15.26 -2.68
#